data_AF-A0A971ZXI4-F1
#
_entry.id   AF-A0A971ZXI4-F1
#
_cell.length_a   1.000
_cell.length_b   1.000
_cell.length_c   1.000
_cell.angle_alpha   90.00
_cell.angle_beta   90.00
_cell.angle_gamma   90.00
#
_symmetry.space_group_name_H-M   'P 1'
#
loop_
_entity.id
_entity.type
_entity.pdbx_description
1 polymer ?
#
loop_
_entity_poly.entity_id
_entity_poly.type
_entity_poly.pdbx_seq_one_letter_code
_entity_poly.pdbx_strand_id
1 'polypeptide(L)'
;MKRVLVLTCVMLLTGSMAMPTLGQETQLDISSGFNWDIWCGVKEFQALMYHAMNYWGIDLCELQSGVNMAAADTTHNGPSYLLGNSYWQICNVDAALAEAMNLPKDPQDRFLGYAGPTSWWRPGYKTGTQGTPDNGILTGADRTYHIASHAGNTTLPGDWTEVADCTTWTAGGIVSGTGLGLKFNLMANFTRHDSAALNDVSVTAELPEAQKGKYLNVNFVVGVYDGGNGGRHKRIWALYGEGGTDEQLLFAWEDSVADLRPQVDGAGGPFAGFSPVYTASERYSVTAGATGGVSTGNNTMYEFSAPLPLDKTKILWGFKIDDSQPTVNWQARGAAIWAATAFAVSDEVGRTDPMLSTIDVDPYRIPDTEDDPAIVTITLMDANQTPVVDLLEEAIDIAVSGDGTSTITFVGEVEDGVYVYEFTNDTKGVKELTVSVDDASPE
;
A
#
# COMPACT_ATOMS: atom_id res chain seq x y z
N MET A 1 25.67 34.27 -33.07
CA MET A 1 25.57 33.28 -31.97
C MET A 1 24.34 33.65 -31.17
N LYS A 2 23.31 32.79 -31.13
CA LYS A 2 22.16 32.98 -30.23
C LYS A 2 22.68 32.92 -28.80
N ARG A 3 22.44 33.96 -28.01
CA ARG A 3 22.80 34.02 -26.59
C ARG A 3 21.67 33.36 -25.80
N VAL A 4 22.02 32.70 -24.69
CA VAL A 4 21.12 31.78 -23.98
C VAL A 4 21.05 32.16 -22.51
N LEU A 5 19.82 32.26 -22.00
CA LEU A 5 19.42 32.47 -20.60
C LEU A 5 19.29 31.12 -19.86
N VAL A 6 19.35 31.09 -18.52
CA VAL A 6 19.03 29.91 -17.69
C VAL A 6 18.08 30.32 -16.55
N LEU A 7 17.03 29.53 -16.28
CA LEU A 7 16.07 29.79 -15.19
C LEU A 7 16.27 28.86 -13.98
N THR A 8 15.97 29.37 -12.78
CA THR A 8 15.91 28.64 -11.49
C THR A 8 14.66 29.08 -10.72
N CYS A 9 13.98 28.21 -9.97
CA CYS A 9 12.67 28.50 -9.36
C CYS A 9 12.61 28.17 -7.87
N VAL A 10 11.89 28.98 -7.08
CA VAL A 10 11.61 28.80 -5.63
C VAL A 10 10.17 29.25 -5.34
N MET A 11 9.46 28.57 -4.43
CA MET A 11 8.11 28.95 -3.98
C MET A 11 8.13 29.33 -2.49
N LEU A 12 7.46 30.42 -2.11
CA LEU A 12 7.41 31.01 -0.76
C LEU A 12 5.97 31.42 -0.42
N LEU A 13 5.55 31.25 0.84
CA LEU A 13 4.25 31.75 1.33
C LEU A 13 4.43 32.95 2.27
N THR A 14 3.66 34.00 2.05
CA THR A 14 3.64 35.20 2.91
C THR A 14 2.27 35.39 3.55
N GLY A 15 1.95 34.59 4.58
CA GLY A 15 0.73 34.75 5.37
C GLY A 15 0.82 34.04 6.72
N SER A 16 0.16 34.57 7.76
CA SER A 16 0.21 34.04 9.13
C SER A 16 -0.19 32.57 9.19
N MET A 17 0.63 31.72 9.82
CA MET A 17 0.42 30.27 9.92
C MET A 17 -0.79 29.95 10.82
N ALA A 18 -1.98 29.87 10.23
CA ALA A 18 -3.06 29.07 10.78
C ALA A 18 -2.79 27.61 10.40
N MET A 19 -2.75 26.72 11.39
CA MET A 19 -2.60 25.27 11.15
C MET A 19 -3.78 24.79 10.32
N PRO A 20 -3.57 24.24 9.11
CA PRO A 20 -4.66 23.72 8.31
C PRO A 20 -5.30 22.50 9.00
N THR A 21 -6.61 22.38 8.88
CA THR A 21 -7.32 21.12 9.08
C THR A 21 -6.87 20.16 7.98
N LEU A 22 -5.99 19.22 8.33
CA LEU A 22 -5.54 18.13 7.45
C LEU A 22 -6.73 17.47 6.75
N GLY A 23 -6.58 17.19 5.46
CA GLY A 23 -7.55 16.47 4.66
C GLY A 23 -7.85 15.17 5.36
N GLN A 24 -9.12 14.81 5.47
CA GLN A 24 -9.51 13.69 6.32
C GLN A 24 -8.98 12.38 5.71
N GLU A 25 -7.76 12.03 6.12
CA GLU A 25 -7.15 10.74 5.87
C GLU A 25 -8.16 9.69 6.31
N THR A 26 -8.54 8.85 5.37
CA THR A 26 -9.56 7.83 5.56
C THR A 26 -8.92 6.49 5.27
N GLN A 27 -8.69 5.71 6.32
CA GLN A 27 -8.43 4.29 6.18
C GLN A 27 -9.68 3.61 5.61
N LEU A 28 -9.56 3.07 4.40
CA LEU A 28 -10.63 2.37 3.72
C LEU A 28 -10.67 0.91 4.18
N ASP A 29 -11.88 0.42 4.47
CA ASP A 29 -12.14 -0.96 4.82
C ASP A 29 -12.36 -1.78 3.54
N ILE A 30 -11.30 -2.50 3.13
CA ILE A 30 -11.32 -3.40 1.97
C ILE A 30 -11.50 -4.87 2.38
N SER A 31 -11.89 -5.14 3.63
CA SER A 31 -11.97 -6.51 4.17
C SER A 31 -13.03 -7.38 3.50
N SER A 32 -14.02 -6.78 2.83
CA SER A 32 -14.99 -7.50 1.99
C SER A 32 -14.33 -8.24 0.81
N GLY A 33 -13.14 -7.79 0.38
CA GLY A 33 -12.34 -8.44 -0.65
C GLY A 33 -11.23 -9.34 -0.11
N PHE A 34 -11.13 -9.55 1.20
CA PHE A 34 -10.13 -10.47 1.76
C PHE A 34 -10.48 -11.91 1.37
N ASN A 35 -9.55 -12.56 0.69
CA ASN A 35 -9.71 -13.90 0.12
C ASN A 35 -8.49 -14.81 0.34
N TRP A 36 -7.46 -14.30 1.02
CA TRP A 36 -6.25 -15.04 1.39
C TRP A 36 -5.90 -14.83 2.86
N ASP A 37 -5.36 -15.87 3.47
CA ASP A 37 -4.69 -15.82 4.77
C ASP A 37 -3.20 -16.09 4.57
N ILE A 38 -2.37 -15.11 4.93
CA ILE A 38 -0.91 -15.20 4.89
C ILE A 38 -0.25 -14.77 6.19
N TRP A 39 -1.01 -14.76 7.29
CA TRP A 39 -0.55 -14.28 8.59
C TRP A 39 -0.92 -15.30 9.67
N CYS A 40 0.08 -15.78 10.42
CA CYS A 40 -0.14 -16.73 11.50
C CYS A 40 -0.20 -15.99 12.84
N GLY A 41 -1.39 -15.92 13.43
CA GLY A 41 -1.61 -15.29 14.74
C GLY A 41 -1.08 -16.13 15.90
N VAL A 42 -0.82 -15.53 17.07
CA VAL A 42 -0.28 -16.26 18.24
C VAL A 42 -1.23 -17.35 18.77
N LYS A 43 -2.55 -17.08 18.80
CA LYS A 43 -3.56 -18.04 19.26
C LYS A 43 -3.75 -19.17 18.26
N GLU A 44 -3.81 -18.83 16.98
CA GLU A 44 -3.79 -19.78 15.88
C GLU A 44 -2.57 -20.68 15.96
N PHE A 45 -1.36 -20.12 16.04
CA PHE A 45 -0.12 -20.87 16.20
C PHE A 45 -0.18 -21.84 17.38
N GLN A 46 -0.66 -21.39 18.54
CA GLN A 46 -0.80 -22.25 19.72
C GLN A 46 -1.76 -23.41 19.49
N ALA A 47 -2.93 -23.15 18.92
CA ALA A 47 -3.92 -24.17 18.61
C ALA A 47 -3.39 -25.19 17.59
N LEU A 48 -2.69 -24.72 16.56
CA LEU A 48 -2.00 -25.58 15.59
C LEU A 48 -0.93 -26.43 16.28
N MET A 49 -0.13 -25.85 17.18
CA MET A 49 0.87 -26.59 17.95
C MET A 49 0.25 -27.70 18.81
N TYR A 50 -0.90 -27.45 19.44
CA TYR A 50 -1.64 -28.49 20.18
C TYR A 50 -2.14 -29.59 19.25
N HIS A 51 -2.70 -29.21 18.09
CA HIS A 51 -3.25 -30.16 17.15
C HIS A 51 -2.17 -31.04 16.48
N ALA A 52 -1.04 -30.43 16.11
CA ALA A 52 0.12 -31.11 15.52
C ALA A 52 0.68 -32.23 16.39
N MET A 53 0.49 -32.19 17.72
CA MET A 53 0.91 -33.30 18.61
C MET A 53 0.24 -34.64 18.26
N ASN A 54 -0.94 -34.59 17.64
CA ASN A 54 -1.67 -35.79 17.22
C ASN A 54 -1.18 -36.36 15.88
N TYR A 55 -0.30 -35.64 15.17
CA TYR A 55 0.16 -35.99 13.82
C TYR A 55 1.69 -35.92 13.73
N TRP A 56 2.32 -37.08 13.70
CA TRP A 56 3.79 -37.15 13.60
C TRP A 56 4.27 -36.70 12.22
N GLY A 57 5.10 -35.66 12.19
CA GLY A 57 5.80 -35.21 10.98
C GLY A 57 5.06 -34.19 10.12
N ILE A 58 4.04 -33.50 10.66
CA ILE A 58 3.34 -32.39 9.99
C ILE A 58 3.82 -31.05 10.58
N ASP A 59 4.10 -30.06 9.74
CA ASP A 59 4.37 -28.67 10.10
C ASP A 59 3.08 -27.85 10.23
N LEU A 60 3.05 -26.77 11.03
CA LEU A 60 1.82 -25.98 11.20
C LEU A 60 1.36 -25.31 9.90
N CYS A 61 2.30 -24.95 9.03
CA CYS A 61 1.98 -24.43 7.70
C CYS A 61 1.21 -25.46 6.90
N GLU A 62 1.55 -26.75 7.01
CA GLU A 62 0.84 -27.85 6.36
C GLU A 62 -0.58 -28.03 6.93
N LEU A 63 -0.76 -27.80 8.24
CA LEU A 63 -2.08 -27.82 8.88
C LEU A 63 -2.99 -26.68 8.41
N GLN A 64 -2.42 -25.49 8.21
CA GLN A 64 -3.15 -24.32 7.69
C GLN A 64 -3.40 -24.43 6.18
N SER A 65 -2.44 -24.97 5.42
CA SER A 65 -2.46 -24.98 3.95
C SER A 65 -3.27 -26.11 3.30
N GLY A 66 -3.57 -27.20 4.00
CA GLY A 66 -4.37 -28.29 3.44
C GLY A 66 -3.64 -29.16 2.40
N VAL A 67 -4.42 -29.74 1.47
CA VAL A 67 -4.14 -31.00 0.74
C VAL A 67 -2.86 -31.06 -0.09
N ASN A 68 -2.16 -29.96 -0.34
CA ASN A 68 -0.91 -30.00 -1.08
C ASN A 68 -0.12 -28.69 -0.97
N MET A 69 1.04 -28.70 -0.31
CA MET A 69 1.95 -27.56 -0.39
C MET A 69 2.38 -27.22 -1.84
N ALA A 70 2.27 -28.21 -2.74
CA ALA A 70 2.58 -28.15 -4.15
C ALA A 70 1.35 -28.13 -5.10
N ALA A 71 0.11 -28.05 -4.61
CA ALA A 71 -1.07 -27.81 -5.44
C ALA A 71 -2.07 -26.90 -4.70
N ALA A 72 -2.59 -25.90 -5.41
CA ALA A 72 -3.68 -25.12 -4.85
C ALA A 72 -4.98 -25.93 -5.01
N ASP A 73 -5.85 -25.87 -4.02
CA ASP A 73 -7.20 -26.40 -4.12
C ASP A 73 -8.23 -25.25 -4.13
N THR A 74 -9.50 -25.58 -4.35
CA THR A 74 -10.61 -24.62 -4.45
C THR A 74 -10.99 -23.98 -3.11
N THR A 75 -10.26 -24.24 -2.02
CA THR A 75 -10.56 -23.71 -0.69
C THR A 75 -9.67 -22.53 -0.30
N HIS A 76 -8.80 -22.07 -1.22
CA HIS A 76 -7.84 -20.97 -1.01
C HIS A 76 -6.98 -21.15 0.24
N ASN A 77 -6.79 -22.40 0.64
CA ASN A 77 -5.88 -22.80 1.69
C ASN A 77 -4.48 -22.93 1.08
N GLY A 78 -3.51 -22.25 1.67
CA GLY A 78 -2.12 -22.66 1.54
C GLY A 78 -1.21 -21.81 0.67
N PRO A 79 -0.28 -21.08 1.29
CA PRO A 79 0.69 -20.26 0.58
C PRO A 79 2.03 -20.93 0.26
N SER A 80 2.25 -22.21 0.54
CA SER A 80 3.62 -22.77 0.50
C SER A 80 4.34 -22.62 -0.84
N TYR A 81 3.65 -22.64 -1.99
CA TYR A 81 4.32 -22.39 -3.26
C TYR A 81 4.37 -20.91 -3.63
N LEU A 82 3.24 -20.20 -3.52
CA LEU A 82 3.14 -18.80 -3.94
C LEU A 82 3.88 -17.83 -3.01
N LEU A 83 3.97 -18.17 -1.72
CA LEU A 83 4.86 -17.52 -0.76
C LEU A 83 6.20 -18.27 -0.69
N GLY A 84 6.79 -18.72 -1.80
CA GLY A 84 8.20 -19.13 -1.89
C GLY A 84 8.71 -20.08 -0.79
N ASN A 85 7.90 -21.06 -0.38
CA ASN A 85 8.15 -21.95 0.76
C ASN A 85 8.41 -21.22 2.08
N SER A 86 7.47 -20.36 2.49
CA SER A 86 7.20 -19.89 3.86
C SER A 86 7.52 -18.43 4.20
N TYR A 87 6.77 -17.51 3.60
CA TYR A 87 6.74 -16.09 3.97
C TYR A 87 5.45 -15.71 4.69
N TRP A 88 5.00 -16.60 5.57
CA TRP A 88 3.90 -16.29 6.48
C TRP A 88 4.33 -15.18 7.42
N GLN A 89 3.51 -14.13 7.47
CA GLN A 89 3.71 -13.04 8.40
C GLN A 89 3.38 -13.54 9.82
N ILE A 90 4.13 -13.05 10.80
CA ILE A 90 3.82 -13.23 12.21
C ILE A 90 3.62 -11.86 12.81
N CYS A 91 2.83 -11.78 13.88
CA CYS A 91 2.62 -10.54 14.62
C CYS A 91 3.45 -10.49 15.89
N ASN A 92 3.81 -9.28 16.31
CA ASN A 92 4.40 -9.06 17.62
C ASN A 92 3.43 -9.42 18.74
N VAL A 93 3.91 -10.12 19.75
CA VAL A 93 3.21 -10.40 21.00
C VAL A 93 4.24 -10.33 22.13
N ASP A 94 4.11 -9.30 22.97
CA ASP A 94 4.91 -9.17 24.18
C ASP A 94 4.22 -9.82 25.39
N ALA A 95 4.86 -9.76 26.56
CA ALA A 95 4.33 -10.37 27.77
C ALA A 95 3.03 -9.71 28.26
N ALA A 96 2.90 -8.39 28.12
CA ALA A 96 1.73 -7.65 28.59
C ALA A 96 0.51 -7.94 27.72
N LEU A 97 0.72 -7.99 26.41
CA LEU A 97 -0.32 -8.36 25.45
C LEU A 97 -0.71 -9.83 25.60
N ALA A 98 0.27 -10.73 25.81
CA ALA A 98 -0.02 -12.13 26.10
C ALA A 98 -0.89 -12.31 27.36
N GLU A 99 -0.65 -11.51 28.40
CA GLU A 99 -1.49 -11.44 29.60
C GLU A 99 -2.90 -10.90 29.28
N ALA A 100 -2.99 -9.78 28.57
CA ALA A 100 -4.26 -9.17 28.19
C ALA A 100 -5.14 -10.10 27.32
N MET A 101 -4.51 -10.90 26.47
CA MET A 101 -5.16 -11.92 25.65
C MET A 101 -5.48 -13.21 26.41
N ASN A 102 -5.03 -13.32 27.67
CA ASN A 102 -5.12 -14.50 28.52
C ASN A 102 -4.59 -15.76 27.83
N LEU A 103 -3.38 -15.67 27.28
CA LEU A 103 -2.73 -16.81 26.64
C LEU A 103 -2.44 -17.93 27.66
N PRO A 104 -2.24 -19.18 27.22
CA PRO A 104 -1.86 -20.26 28.12
C PRO A 104 -0.52 -19.97 28.82
N LYS A 105 -0.35 -20.48 30.03
CA LYS A 105 0.89 -20.34 30.81
C LYS A 105 1.71 -21.63 30.82
N ASP A 106 3.02 -21.49 30.99
CA ASP A 106 3.91 -22.61 31.26
C ASP A 106 3.92 -23.03 32.75
N PRO A 107 4.56 -24.15 33.12
CA PRO A 107 4.62 -24.61 34.51
C PRO A 107 5.32 -23.66 35.50
N GLN A 108 5.96 -22.59 35.00
CA GLN A 108 6.58 -21.53 35.80
C GLN A 108 5.69 -20.27 35.88
N ASP A 109 4.40 -20.38 35.53
CA ASP A 109 3.39 -19.32 35.55
C ASP A 109 3.67 -18.14 34.60
N ARG A 110 4.39 -18.41 33.50
CA ARG A 110 4.67 -17.41 32.46
C ARG A 110 3.75 -17.61 31.27
N PHE A 111 3.16 -16.53 30.75
CA PHE A 111 2.39 -16.58 29.51
C PHE A 111 3.23 -17.09 28.33
N LEU A 112 2.59 -17.86 27.46
CA LEU A 112 3.20 -18.40 26.24
C LEU A 112 2.88 -17.45 25.08
N GLY A 113 3.92 -16.98 24.38
CA GLY A 113 3.78 -16.33 23.06
C GLY A 113 3.61 -17.38 21.97
N TYR A 114 4.43 -17.32 20.91
CA TYR A 114 4.54 -18.39 19.92
C TYR A 114 5.25 -19.61 20.54
N ALA A 115 4.54 -20.37 21.37
CA ALA A 115 5.03 -21.57 22.02
C ALA A 115 3.87 -22.48 22.43
N GLY A 116 4.04 -23.80 22.25
CA GLY A 116 3.13 -24.80 22.82
C GLY A 116 3.48 -25.10 24.29
N PRO A 117 2.54 -25.57 25.12
CA PRO A 117 2.81 -25.83 26.55
C PRO A 117 3.75 -27.02 26.80
N THR A 118 3.82 -27.95 25.86
CA THR A 118 4.53 -29.24 25.94
C THR A 118 5.71 -29.32 24.99
N SER A 119 5.88 -28.35 24.08
CA SER A 119 7.00 -28.31 23.14
C SER A 119 8.26 -27.76 23.80
N TRP A 120 9.39 -28.42 23.54
CA TRP A 120 10.73 -27.91 23.87
C TRP A 120 11.15 -26.77 22.94
N TRP A 121 10.51 -26.64 21.77
CA TRP A 121 10.70 -25.54 20.83
C TRP A 121 9.76 -24.38 21.15
N ARG A 122 10.33 -23.22 21.49
CA ARG A 122 9.62 -22.03 21.98
C ARG A 122 10.11 -20.77 21.26
N PRO A 123 9.58 -20.44 20.07
CA PRO A 123 9.84 -19.16 19.41
C PRO A 123 9.59 -17.94 20.31
N GLY A 124 8.73 -18.07 21.33
CA GLY A 124 8.60 -17.12 22.44
C GLY A 124 7.82 -15.86 22.07
N TYR A 125 8.10 -14.77 22.77
CA TYR A 125 7.56 -13.44 22.43
C TYR A 125 8.22 -12.88 21.17
N LYS A 126 7.47 -12.06 20.44
CA LYS A 126 7.95 -11.33 19.26
C LYS A 126 7.71 -9.85 19.49
N THR A 127 8.74 -9.03 19.37
CA THR A 127 8.65 -7.61 19.70
C THR A 127 9.39 -6.75 18.67
N GLY A 128 9.14 -5.44 18.69
CA GLY A 128 9.82 -4.49 17.82
C GLY A 128 9.53 -4.76 16.33
N THR A 129 10.55 -5.17 15.59
CA THR A 129 10.44 -5.51 14.15
C THR A 129 10.57 -7.00 13.89
N GLN A 130 10.40 -7.86 14.90
CA GLN A 130 10.43 -9.31 14.69
C GLN A 130 9.22 -9.77 13.87
N GLY A 131 8.01 -9.38 14.26
CA GLY A 131 6.79 -9.53 13.48
C GLY A 131 6.19 -8.19 13.06
N THR A 132 4.99 -8.21 12.47
CA THR A 132 4.17 -7.01 12.23
C THR A 132 3.70 -6.39 13.55
N PRO A 133 3.36 -5.09 13.58
CA PRO A 133 2.83 -4.44 14.78
C PRO A 133 1.57 -5.15 15.29
N ASP A 134 1.45 -5.28 16.61
CA ASP A 134 0.35 -5.98 17.30
C ASP A 134 -1.03 -5.39 17.00
N ASN A 135 -1.09 -4.06 16.83
CA ASN A 135 -2.26 -3.30 16.43
C ASN A 135 -2.43 -3.23 14.89
N GLY A 136 -1.46 -3.68 14.10
CA GLY A 136 -1.53 -3.62 12.64
C GLY A 136 -1.46 -2.22 12.05
N ILE A 137 -0.97 -1.23 12.80
CA ILE A 137 -0.82 0.14 12.31
C ILE A 137 0.58 0.30 11.70
N LEU A 138 0.63 0.63 10.42
CA LEU A 138 1.86 0.92 9.69
C LEU A 138 1.91 2.41 9.31
N THR A 139 3.06 3.04 9.48
CA THR A 139 3.27 4.44 9.07
C THR A 139 3.96 4.48 7.72
N GLY A 140 3.26 4.95 6.69
CA GLY A 140 3.82 5.25 5.37
C GLY A 140 4.50 6.61 5.31
N ALA A 141 4.82 7.05 4.09
CA ALA A 141 5.45 8.35 3.85
C ALA A 141 4.51 9.54 4.14
N ASP A 142 3.24 9.44 3.74
CA ASP A 142 2.26 10.54 3.84
C ASP A 142 0.95 10.15 4.56
N ARG A 143 0.76 8.86 4.87
CA ARG A 143 -0.47 8.34 5.49
C ARG A 143 -0.22 7.12 6.37
N THR A 144 -1.21 6.77 7.18
CA THR A 144 -1.20 5.58 8.03
C THR A 144 -2.03 4.47 7.40
N TYR A 145 -1.63 3.21 7.63
CA TYR A 145 -2.31 2.03 7.12
C TYR A 145 -2.70 1.08 8.24
N HIS A 146 -3.91 0.53 8.17
CA HIS A 146 -4.42 -0.50 9.06
C HIS A 146 -4.46 -1.84 8.34
N ILE A 147 -3.57 -2.74 8.73
CA ILE A 147 -3.58 -4.13 8.31
C ILE A 147 -4.24 -5.01 9.37
N ALA A 148 -4.60 -6.23 8.97
CA ALA A 148 -5.02 -7.27 9.89
C ALA A 148 -4.00 -7.51 11.02
N SER A 149 -4.49 -7.64 12.26
CA SER A 149 -3.63 -7.79 13.45
C SER A 149 -4.36 -8.40 14.64
N HIS A 150 -3.64 -9.06 15.54
CA HIS A 150 -4.26 -9.84 16.62
C HIS A 150 -4.87 -8.99 17.73
N ALA A 151 -4.29 -7.84 18.05
CA ALA A 151 -4.92 -6.88 18.95
C ALA A 151 -6.05 -6.11 18.26
N GLY A 152 -6.04 -6.07 16.93
CA GLY A 152 -6.97 -5.30 16.12
C GLY A 152 -6.63 -3.82 16.07
N ASN A 153 -7.41 -3.11 15.27
CA ASN A 153 -7.41 -1.66 15.19
C ASN A 153 -8.84 -1.14 14.99
N THR A 154 -8.96 0.16 14.75
CA THR A 154 -10.26 0.83 14.59
C THR A 154 -10.99 0.45 13.31
N THR A 155 -10.30 -0.12 12.31
CA THR A 155 -10.90 -0.54 11.03
C THR A 155 -11.13 -2.04 10.99
N LEU A 156 -10.15 -2.82 11.44
CA LEU A 156 -10.14 -4.28 11.39
C LEU A 156 -10.18 -4.83 12.82
N PRO A 157 -11.26 -5.50 13.22
CA PRO A 157 -11.38 -6.00 14.58
C PRO A 157 -10.34 -7.09 14.84
N GLY A 158 -9.71 -6.98 16.01
CA GLY A 158 -8.81 -7.98 16.54
C GLY A 158 -9.62 -9.13 17.11
N ASP A 159 -9.59 -10.27 16.43
CA ASP A 159 -9.93 -11.56 16.99
C ASP A 159 -9.54 -12.60 15.95
N TRP A 160 -8.51 -13.37 16.27
CA TRP A 160 -7.92 -14.42 15.43
C TRP A 160 -7.95 -15.75 16.18
N THR A 161 -9.04 -15.95 16.93
CA THR A 161 -9.38 -17.22 17.57
C THR A 161 -9.88 -18.27 16.57
N GLU A 162 -9.59 -18.11 15.26
CA GLU A 162 -10.05 -18.95 14.15
C GLU A 162 -9.96 -20.45 14.38
N VAL A 163 -8.95 -20.89 15.12
CA VAL A 163 -8.73 -22.31 15.42
C VAL A 163 -9.45 -22.73 16.73
N ALA A 164 -10.69 -22.29 16.92
CA ALA A 164 -11.52 -22.83 18.01
C ALA A 164 -11.96 -24.27 17.71
N ASP A 165 -12.03 -24.64 16.43
CA ASP A 165 -12.48 -25.96 16.00
C ASP A 165 -11.44 -26.68 15.12
N CYS A 166 -10.44 -27.30 15.75
CA CYS A 166 -9.50 -28.18 15.05
C CYS A 166 -10.16 -29.50 14.54
N THR A 167 -11.47 -29.71 14.73
CA THR A 167 -12.14 -30.97 14.36
C THR A 167 -12.55 -31.05 12.89
N THR A 168 -12.47 -29.93 12.17
CA THR A 168 -12.74 -29.85 10.73
C THR A 168 -11.57 -30.36 9.87
N TRP A 169 -10.39 -30.53 10.46
CA TRP A 169 -9.21 -31.09 9.80
C TRP A 169 -9.31 -32.61 9.69
N THR A 170 -9.12 -33.15 8.48
CA THR A 170 -9.03 -34.59 8.26
C THR A 170 -7.61 -35.03 7.92
N ALA A 171 -7.17 -36.14 8.52
CA ALA A 171 -5.83 -36.68 8.30
C ALA A 171 -5.64 -37.24 6.89
N GLY A 172 -4.62 -36.71 6.19
CA GLY A 172 -4.18 -37.29 4.92
C GLY A 172 -2.75 -36.98 4.49
N GLY A 173 -1.91 -36.45 5.39
CA GLY A 173 -0.55 -36.01 5.06
C GLY A 173 -0.52 -34.93 3.97
N ILE A 174 0.64 -34.76 3.31
CA ILE A 174 0.91 -33.78 2.23
C ILE A 174 -0.07 -33.88 1.04
N VAL A 175 -0.94 -34.91 0.96
CA VAL A 175 -1.66 -35.27 -0.28
C VAL A 175 -3.15 -35.62 -0.09
N SER A 176 -3.71 -35.67 1.13
CA SER A 176 -5.13 -36.10 1.29
C SER A 176 -5.93 -35.57 2.48
N GLY A 177 -5.50 -34.46 3.12
CA GLY A 177 -6.23 -33.83 4.25
C GLY A 177 -6.93 -32.51 3.91
N THR A 178 -7.89 -32.07 4.72
CA THR A 178 -8.54 -30.75 4.61
C THR A 178 -7.80 -29.72 5.47
N GLY A 179 -7.61 -28.49 4.98
CA GLY A 179 -7.08 -27.39 5.80
C GLY A 179 -8.04 -27.00 6.93
N LEU A 180 -7.53 -26.33 7.96
CA LEU A 180 -8.37 -25.74 9.02
C LEU A 180 -9.16 -24.53 8.49
N GLY A 181 -10.23 -24.15 9.20
CA GLY A 181 -10.92 -22.90 8.90
C GLY A 181 -10.02 -21.71 9.22
N LEU A 182 -9.87 -20.78 8.27
CA LEU A 182 -9.03 -19.58 8.37
C LEU A 182 -9.89 -18.33 8.16
N LYS A 183 -9.44 -17.19 8.69
CA LYS A 183 -9.99 -15.87 8.35
C LYS A 183 -9.04 -15.19 7.39
N PHE A 184 -9.59 -14.74 6.28
CA PHE A 184 -8.80 -14.00 5.32
C PHE A 184 -8.40 -12.63 5.87
N ASN A 185 -7.17 -12.24 5.56
CA ASN A 185 -6.49 -11.05 6.07
C ASN A 185 -5.84 -10.21 4.97
N LEU A 186 -6.01 -10.63 3.74
CA LEU A 186 -5.40 -10.04 2.57
C LEU A 186 -6.35 -10.16 1.37
N MET A 187 -6.44 -9.09 0.60
CA MET A 187 -7.01 -9.12 -0.75
C MET A 187 -5.90 -9.47 -1.73
N ALA A 188 -5.99 -10.62 -2.39
CA ALA A 188 -4.94 -11.10 -3.29
C ALA A 188 -5.49 -11.73 -4.56
N ASN A 189 -4.76 -11.54 -5.66
CA ASN A 189 -5.04 -12.17 -6.94
C ASN A 189 -3.87 -13.06 -7.33
N PHE A 190 -4.00 -14.37 -7.12
CA PHE A 190 -2.94 -15.33 -7.37
C PHE A 190 -3.31 -16.31 -8.51
N THR A 191 -2.32 -16.62 -9.34
CA THR A 191 -2.47 -17.52 -10.50
C THR A 191 -1.29 -18.47 -10.54
N ARG A 192 -1.52 -19.78 -10.57
CA ARG A 192 -0.45 -20.74 -10.31
C ARG A 192 0.22 -21.35 -11.53
N HIS A 193 -0.46 -22.09 -12.42
CA HIS A 193 0.33 -22.87 -13.40
C HIS A 193 -0.51 -23.65 -14.42
N ASP A 194 -1.59 -24.25 -13.93
CA ASP A 194 -2.60 -24.98 -14.68
C ASP A 194 -3.93 -24.37 -14.26
N SER A 195 -4.75 -23.93 -15.21
CA SER A 195 -6.07 -23.34 -14.94
C SER A 195 -6.98 -24.23 -14.09
N ALA A 196 -6.64 -25.51 -13.92
CA ALA A 196 -7.31 -26.45 -13.02
C ALA A 196 -6.85 -26.41 -11.55
N ALA A 197 -5.77 -25.67 -11.20
CA ALA A 197 -5.17 -25.64 -9.87
C ALA A 197 -5.49 -24.36 -9.06
N LEU A 198 -5.31 -23.16 -9.64
CA LEU A 198 -5.69 -21.88 -9.04
C LEU A 198 -5.66 -20.77 -10.08
N ASN A 199 -6.78 -20.06 -10.21
CA ASN A 199 -6.94 -18.96 -11.13
C ASN A 199 -7.92 -17.93 -10.58
N ASP A 200 -7.43 -17.06 -9.69
CA ASP A 200 -8.21 -15.90 -9.28
C ASP A 200 -8.30 -14.96 -10.48
N VAL A 201 -9.43 -14.98 -11.19
CA VAL A 201 -9.64 -14.10 -12.35
C VAL A 201 -9.69 -12.65 -11.89
N SER A 202 -10.43 -12.40 -10.81
CA SER A 202 -10.60 -11.08 -10.22
C SER A 202 -11.11 -11.20 -8.78
N VAL A 203 -10.72 -10.24 -7.96
CA VAL A 203 -11.19 -10.05 -6.58
C VAL A 203 -11.62 -8.61 -6.43
N THR A 204 -12.76 -8.40 -5.78
CA THR A 204 -13.37 -7.09 -5.61
C THR A 204 -13.67 -6.85 -4.14
N ALA A 205 -13.31 -5.66 -3.64
CA ALA A 205 -13.69 -5.16 -2.34
C ALA A 205 -14.70 -4.03 -2.52
N GLU A 206 -15.91 -4.21 -1.99
CA GLU A 206 -16.89 -3.13 -1.83
C GLU A 206 -16.60 -2.39 -0.52
N LEU A 207 -16.58 -1.05 -0.58
CA LEU A 207 -16.45 -0.22 0.62
C LEU A 207 -17.76 -0.23 1.42
N PRO A 208 -17.70 -0.17 2.76
CA PRO A 208 -18.87 0.12 3.58
C PRO A 208 -19.58 1.39 3.11
N GLU A 209 -20.89 1.44 3.23
CA GLU A 209 -21.69 2.59 2.74
C GLU A 209 -21.21 3.93 3.31
N ALA A 210 -20.78 3.95 4.57
CA ALA A 210 -20.25 5.14 5.24
C ALA A 210 -18.89 5.62 4.68
N GLN A 211 -18.22 4.81 3.87
CA GLN A 211 -16.93 5.10 3.23
C GLN A 211 -17.07 5.25 1.70
N LYS A 212 -18.27 5.13 1.13
CA LYS A 212 -18.50 5.47 -0.27
C LYS A 212 -18.58 6.98 -0.40
N GLY A 213 -17.69 7.56 -1.20
CA GLY A 213 -17.53 9.01 -1.28
C GLY A 213 -16.57 9.44 -2.37
N LYS A 214 -16.33 10.74 -2.45
CA LYS A 214 -15.34 11.31 -3.38
C LYS A 214 -13.99 11.39 -2.69
N TYR A 215 -12.95 10.94 -3.39
CA TYR A 215 -11.59 10.92 -2.89
C TYR A 215 -10.65 11.52 -3.93
N LEU A 216 -9.60 12.18 -3.47
CA LEU A 216 -8.59 12.82 -4.32
C LEU A 216 -7.60 11.78 -4.86
N ASN A 217 -7.12 10.92 -3.96
CA ASN A 217 -6.17 9.87 -4.26
C ASN A 217 -6.24 8.75 -3.22
N VAL A 218 -5.61 7.63 -3.55
CA VAL A 218 -5.44 6.47 -2.67
C VAL A 218 -4.00 5.99 -2.75
N ASN A 219 -3.51 5.42 -1.66
CA ASN A 219 -2.31 4.61 -1.69
C ASN A 219 -2.60 3.30 -0.95
N PHE A 220 -1.78 2.30 -1.24
CA PHE A 220 -2.02 0.92 -0.84
C PHE A 220 -0.77 0.34 -0.20
N VAL A 221 -0.96 -0.49 0.83
CA VAL A 221 0.10 -1.41 1.25
C VAL A 221 0.02 -2.63 0.34
N VAL A 222 1.02 -2.81 -0.50
CA VAL A 222 1.06 -3.81 -1.57
C VAL A 222 2.29 -4.70 -1.47
N GLY A 223 2.17 -5.88 -2.06
CA GLY A 223 3.26 -6.83 -2.18
C GLY A 223 3.03 -7.80 -3.33
N VAL A 224 4.12 -8.16 -4.00
CA VAL A 224 4.14 -9.21 -5.02
C VAL A 224 4.67 -10.51 -4.42
N TYR A 225 4.01 -11.59 -4.80
CA TYR A 225 4.28 -12.95 -4.35
C TYR A 225 4.48 -13.90 -5.54
N ASP A 226 5.36 -14.89 -5.32
CA ASP A 226 5.87 -15.95 -6.19
C ASP A 226 6.83 -15.64 -7.37
N GLY A 227 7.91 -16.44 -7.44
CA GLY A 227 7.98 -17.49 -8.47
C GLY A 227 8.60 -17.19 -9.82
N GLY A 228 9.30 -16.07 -9.96
CA GLY A 228 10.01 -15.72 -11.20
C GLY A 228 9.16 -14.96 -12.23
N ASN A 229 7.85 -14.81 -12.05
CA ASN A 229 7.03 -13.86 -12.83
C ASN A 229 6.44 -12.71 -11.99
N GLY A 230 6.42 -12.81 -10.66
CA GLY A 230 6.01 -11.74 -9.76
C GLY A 230 4.58 -11.25 -10.00
N GLY A 231 4.38 -9.93 -10.14
CA GLY A 231 3.08 -9.28 -10.31
C GLY A 231 2.62 -9.20 -11.77
N ARG A 232 3.31 -9.86 -12.71
CA ARG A 232 2.96 -9.84 -14.14
C ARG A 232 1.44 -9.98 -14.38
N HIS A 233 0.90 -9.26 -15.36
CA HIS A 233 -0.52 -9.25 -15.73
C HIS A 233 -1.49 -8.73 -14.66
N LYS A 234 -1.04 -8.43 -13.45
CA LYS A 234 -1.93 -7.93 -12.40
C LYS A 234 -2.26 -6.46 -12.62
N ARG A 235 -3.47 -6.07 -12.23
CA ARG A 235 -3.93 -4.69 -12.33
C ARG A 235 -4.78 -4.33 -11.11
N ILE A 236 -4.65 -3.09 -10.67
CA ILE A 236 -5.46 -2.49 -9.61
C ILE A 236 -6.39 -1.46 -10.25
N TRP A 237 -7.66 -1.54 -9.90
CA TRP A 237 -8.72 -0.69 -10.41
C TRP A 237 -9.46 -0.01 -9.26
N ALA A 238 -9.84 1.26 -9.46
CA ALA A 238 -10.91 1.89 -8.72
C ALA A 238 -12.24 1.61 -9.41
N LEU A 239 -13.28 1.37 -8.61
CA LEU A 239 -14.64 1.12 -9.07
C LEU A 239 -15.53 2.25 -8.58
N TYR A 240 -16.35 2.80 -9.47
CA TYR A 240 -17.22 3.94 -9.20
C TYR A 240 -18.69 3.63 -9.49
N GLY A 241 -19.55 4.49 -8.95
CA GLY A 241 -20.98 4.48 -9.22
C GLY A 241 -21.73 3.34 -8.51
N GLU A 242 -23.03 3.25 -8.76
CA GLU A 242 -23.88 2.23 -8.17
C GLU A 242 -23.47 0.83 -8.66
N GLY A 243 -23.04 -0.02 -7.73
CA GLY A 243 -22.59 -1.39 -8.02
C GLY A 243 -21.18 -1.51 -8.60
N GLY A 244 -20.37 -0.43 -8.60
CA GLY A 244 -18.94 -0.51 -8.95
C GLY A 244 -18.66 -0.90 -10.39
N THR A 245 -19.50 -0.47 -11.33
CA THR A 245 -19.41 -0.89 -12.76
C THR A 245 -18.58 0.04 -13.63
N ASP A 246 -18.29 1.26 -13.16
CA ASP A 246 -17.43 2.21 -13.83
C ASP A 246 -15.99 2.05 -13.32
N GLU A 247 -15.06 1.66 -14.19
CA GLU A 247 -13.73 1.23 -13.78
C GLU A 247 -12.65 2.22 -14.24
N GLN A 248 -11.76 2.60 -13.33
CA GLN A 248 -10.53 3.34 -13.64
C GLN A 248 -9.32 2.47 -13.31
N LEU A 249 -8.43 2.26 -14.29
CA LEU A 249 -7.15 1.60 -14.05
C LEU A 249 -6.26 2.53 -13.22
N LEU A 250 -5.84 2.09 -12.04
CA LEU A 250 -4.92 2.84 -11.20
C LEU A 250 -3.48 2.42 -11.42
N PHE A 251 -3.25 1.11 -11.54
CA PHE A 251 -1.91 0.56 -11.71
C PHE A 251 -1.96 -0.78 -12.45
N ALA A 252 -0.95 -1.02 -13.28
CA ALA A 252 -0.73 -2.30 -13.94
C ALA A 252 0.74 -2.69 -13.85
N TRP A 253 0.99 -3.93 -13.49
CA TRP A 253 2.30 -4.55 -13.65
C TRP A 253 2.55 -4.92 -15.12
N GLU A 254 3.81 -5.14 -15.47
CA GLU A 254 4.20 -5.47 -16.85
C GLU A 254 3.49 -6.73 -17.37
N ASP A 255 3.07 -6.69 -18.65
CA ASP A 255 2.41 -7.83 -19.32
C ASP A 255 3.43 -8.69 -20.10
N SER A 256 4.45 -8.05 -20.66
CA SER A 256 5.35 -8.70 -21.63
C SER A 256 6.41 -9.59 -20.97
N VAL A 257 6.84 -9.23 -19.77
CA VAL A 257 7.90 -9.93 -19.02
C VAL A 257 7.55 -10.06 -17.53
N ALA A 258 8.34 -10.84 -16.81
CA ALA A 258 8.24 -10.93 -15.35
C ALA A 258 8.40 -9.55 -14.70
N ASP A 259 7.51 -9.20 -13.77
CA ASP A 259 7.62 -7.99 -12.96
C ASP A 259 7.70 -8.35 -11.48
N LEU A 260 8.91 -8.31 -10.92
CA LEU A 260 9.14 -8.71 -9.53
C LEU A 260 8.90 -7.59 -8.52
N ARG A 261 8.36 -6.44 -8.93
CA ARG A 261 8.23 -5.26 -8.05
C ARG A 261 6.84 -5.22 -7.41
N PRO A 262 6.68 -4.90 -6.12
CA PRO A 262 7.68 -5.01 -5.09
C PRO A 262 7.59 -6.39 -4.42
N GLN A 263 8.63 -7.21 -4.59
CA GLN A 263 8.70 -8.53 -3.98
C GLN A 263 8.82 -8.41 -2.45
N VAL A 264 7.95 -9.11 -1.73
CA VAL A 264 7.85 -8.99 -0.26
C VAL A 264 9.06 -9.55 0.48
N ASP A 265 9.82 -10.45 -0.14
CA ASP A 265 11.08 -10.92 0.43
C ASP A 265 12.24 -9.92 0.31
N GLY A 266 12.00 -8.79 -0.36
CA GLY A 266 12.96 -7.74 -0.65
C GLY A 266 14.00 -8.10 -1.72
N ALA A 267 13.89 -9.28 -2.35
CA ALA A 267 14.84 -9.70 -3.37
C ALA A 267 14.72 -8.81 -4.62
N GLY A 268 15.85 -8.28 -5.09
CA GLY A 268 15.89 -7.42 -6.28
C GLY A 268 15.47 -5.96 -6.04
N GLY A 269 15.24 -5.55 -4.78
CA GLY A 269 15.07 -4.13 -4.43
C GLY A 269 16.39 -3.31 -4.58
N PRO A 270 16.32 -1.97 -4.58
CA PRO A 270 15.12 -1.12 -4.45
C PRO A 270 14.22 -1.18 -5.69
N PHE A 271 12.91 -0.98 -5.48
CA PHE A 271 11.92 -1.08 -6.54
C PHE A 271 11.45 0.30 -6.98
N ALA A 272 11.74 0.69 -8.23
CA ALA A 272 11.30 1.97 -8.77
C ALA A 272 9.77 2.09 -8.72
N GLY A 273 9.27 3.21 -8.20
CA GLY A 273 7.84 3.49 -8.02
C GLY A 273 7.25 2.96 -6.71
N PHE A 274 8.05 2.30 -5.86
CA PHE A 274 7.61 1.76 -4.58
C PHE A 274 8.54 2.15 -3.43
N SER A 275 7.96 2.42 -2.27
CA SER A 275 8.67 2.75 -1.04
C SER A 275 8.39 1.68 0.03
N PRO A 276 9.41 1.23 0.79
CA PRO A 276 9.17 0.30 1.89
C PRO A 276 8.41 0.99 3.02
N VAL A 277 7.28 0.42 3.44
CA VAL A 277 6.47 0.92 4.56
C VAL A 277 6.91 0.26 5.86
N TYR A 278 7.06 -1.07 5.83
CA TYR A 278 7.38 -1.84 7.03
C TYR A 278 8.18 -3.09 6.67
N THR A 279 9.16 -3.46 7.50
CA THR A 279 9.91 -4.72 7.35
C THR A 279 9.87 -5.51 8.65
N ALA A 280 9.23 -6.68 8.62
CA ALA A 280 9.40 -7.68 9.67
C ALA A 280 10.68 -8.49 9.39
N SER A 281 11.40 -8.83 10.46
CA SER A 281 12.71 -9.50 10.41
C SER A 281 12.64 -11.00 10.71
N GLU A 282 11.46 -11.50 11.11
CA GLU A 282 11.19 -12.91 11.29
C GLU A 282 9.90 -13.32 10.57
N ARG A 283 9.83 -14.61 10.25
CA ARG A 283 8.72 -15.20 9.51
C ARG A 283 8.47 -16.63 9.93
N TYR A 284 7.24 -17.07 9.76
CA TYR A 284 6.87 -18.45 10.01
C TYR A 284 7.33 -19.35 8.85
N SER A 285 8.08 -20.42 9.15
CA SER A 285 8.88 -21.19 8.17
C SER A 285 8.84 -22.71 8.35
N VAL A 286 8.53 -23.42 7.25
CA VAL A 286 8.56 -24.90 7.16
C VAL A 286 9.97 -25.48 6.97
N THR A 287 10.94 -24.65 6.57
CA THR A 287 12.29 -25.12 6.19
C THR A 287 13.14 -25.51 7.42
N ALA A 288 12.74 -25.13 8.63
CA ALA A 288 13.51 -25.32 9.84
C ALA A 288 13.62 -26.80 10.29
N GLY A 289 12.86 -27.72 9.68
CA GLY A 289 12.80 -29.12 10.08
C GLY A 289 12.21 -29.34 11.49
N ALA A 290 11.58 -28.31 12.04
CA ALA A 290 10.93 -28.31 13.34
C ALA A 290 9.53 -27.71 13.20
N THR A 291 8.51 -28.44 13.64
CA THR A 291 7.11 -27.98 13.68
C THR A 291 7.02 -26.64 14.42
N GLY A 292 6.47 -25.63 13.76
CA GLY A 292 6.36 -24.31 14.38
C GLY A 292 7.63 -23.45 14.24
N GLY A 293 8.47 -23.73 13.24
CA GLY A 293 9.72 -23.00 12.99
C GLY A 293 9.49 -21.51 12.70
N VAL A 294 10.22 -20.63 13.39
CA VAL A 294 10.33 -19.21 13.05
C VAL A 294 11.77 -18.94 12.65
N SER A 295 11.97 -18.33 11.50
CA SER A 295 13.29 -18.04 10.93
C SER A 295 13.49 -16.56 10.71
N THR A 296 14.73 -16.09 10.84
CA THR A 296 15.13 -14.76 10.38
C THR A 296 14.94 -14.63 8.88
N GLY A 297 14.34 -13.53 8.45
CA GLY A 297 14.12 -13.21 7.05
C GLY A 297 13.32 -11.93 6.91
N ASN A 298 13.63 -11.14 5.88
CA ASN A 298 12.89 -9.92 5.61
C ASN A 298 11.52 -10.25 5.01
N ASN A 299 10.50 -9.57 5.52
CA ASN A 299 9.19 -9.44 4.93
C ASN A 299 8.88 -7.94 4.85
N THR A 300 9.15 -7.35 3.69
CA THR A 300 8.94 -5.94 3.46
C THR A 300 7.60 -5.74 2.76
N MET A 301 6.74 -4.95 3.40
CA MET A 301 5.54 -4.41 2.79
C MET A 301 5.85 -3.05 2.18
N TYR A 302 5.25 -2.74 1.04
CA TYR A 302 5.55 -1.55 0.27
C TYR A 302 4.31 -0.71 0.03
N GLU A 303 4.51 0.57 -0.24
CA GLU A 303 3.50 1.47 -0.81
C GLU A 303 3.98 1.99 -2.15
N PHE A 304 3.07 2.58 -2.94
CA PHE A 304 3.49 3.35 -4.10
C PHE A 304 4.22 4.61 -3.63
N SER A 305 5.35 4.94 -4.27
CA SER A 305 6.14 6.12 -3.91
C SER A 305 5.39 7.44 -4.13
N ALA A 306 4.36 7.43 -4.98
CA ALA A 306 3.41 8.50 -5.16
C ALA A 306 1.99 7.93 -5.04
N PRO A 307 1.05 8.61 -4.36
CA PRO A 307 -0.34 8.21 -4.30
C PRO A 307 -0.97 8.12 -5.70
N LEU A 308 -1.90 7.19 -5.88
CA LEU A 308 -2.59 6.97 -7.16
C LEU A 308 -3.83 7.89 -7.24
N PRO A 309 -3.97 8.69 -8.31
CA PRO A 309 -5.07 9.63 -8.44
C PRO A 309 -6.42 8.92 -8.60
N LEU A 310 -7.43 9.42 -7.91
CA LEU A 310 -8.81 8.98 -8.05
C LEU A 310 -9.63 10.04 -8.80
N ASP A 311 -10.71 9.62 -9.44
CA ASP A 311 -11.66 10.52 -10.08
C ASP A 311 -12.49 11.22 -9.00
N LYS A 312 -12.04 12.40 -8.60
CA LYS A 312 -12.68 13.26 -7.59
C LYS A 312 -14.14 13.63 -7.93
N THR A 313 -14.56 13.48 -9.17
CA THR A 313 -15.94 13.80 -9.60
C THR A 313 -16.91 12.65 -9.32
N LYS A 314 -16.40 11.44 -9.09
CA LYS A 314 -17.19 10.22 -8.95
C LYS A 314 -17.19 9.71 -7.51
N ILE A 315 -18.27 9.00 -7.16
CA ILE A 315 -18.39 8.31 -5.88
C ILE A 315 -17.65 6.98 -6.01
N LEU A 316 -16.55 6.84 -5.25
CA LEU A 316 -15.80 5.61 -5.12
C LEU A 316 -16.69 4.56 -4.43
N TRP A 317 -16.84 3.42 -5.10
CA TRP A 317 -17.60 2.27 -4.62
C TRP A 317 -16.69 1.20 -4.01
N GLY A 318 -15.50 1.00 -4.57
CA GLY A 318 -14.64 -0.10 -4.19
C GLY A 318 -13.36 -0.19 -5.01
N PHE A 319 -12.64 -1.28 -4.82
CA PHE A 319 -11.44 -1.61 -5.57
C PHE A 319 -11.51 -3.01 -6.13
N LYS A 320 -10.77 -3.24 -7.21
CA LYS A 320 -10.61 -4.56 -7.82
C LYS A 320 -9.15 -4.83 -8.11
N ILE A 321 -8.71 -6.03 -7.81
CA ILE A 321 -7.47 -6.58 -8.34
C ILE A 321 -7.82 -7.71 -9.30
N ASP A 322 -7.24 -7.69 -10.50
CA ASP A 322 -7.50 -8.73 -11.50
C ASP A 322 -6.24 -9.16 -12.24
N ASP A 323 -6.41 -10.17 -13.09
CA ASP A 323 -5.40 -10.65 -14.01
C ASP A 323 -5.86 -10.35 -15.45
N SER A 324 -5.03 -9.64 -16.22
CA SER A 324 -5.32 -9.29 -17.62
C SER A 324 -5.27 -10.50 -18.56
N GLN A 325 -4.61 -11.59 -18.15
CA GLN A 325 -4.33 -12.79 -18.93
C GLN A 325 -4.54 -14.07 -18.10
N PRO A 326 -5.73 -14.29 -17.51
CA PRO A 326 -5.94 -15.35 -16.52
C PRO A 326 -5.81 -16.76 -17.11
N THR A 327 -5.79 -16.89 -18.44
CA THR A 327 -5.64 -18.17 -19.15
C THR A 327 -4.20 -18.45 -19.60
N VAL A 328 -3.25 -17.53 -19.40
CA VAL A 328 -1.85 -17.76 -19.76
C VAL A 328 -1.22 -18.74 -18.79
N ASN A 329 -0.86 -19.89 -19.34
CA ASN A 329 -0.30 -21.02 -18.60
C ASN A 329 1.21 -20.88 -18.34
N TRP A 330 1.72 -21.63 -17.36
CA TRP A 330 3.15 -21.72 -17.01
C TRP A 330 3.77 -20.42 -16.53
N GLN A 331 2.96 -19.51 -15.97
CA GLN A 331 3.40 -18.22 -15.44
C GLN A 331 2.80 -17.99 -14.05
N ALA A 332 3.34 -18.66 -13.03
CA ALA A 332 2.95 -18.45 -11.63
C ALA A 332 3.24 -17.01 -11.21
N ARG A 333 2.26 -16.33 -10.64
CA ARG A 333 2.29 -14.89 -10.38
C ARG A 333 1.25 -14.47 -9.35
N GLY A 334 1.53 -13.39 -8.65
CA GLY A 334 0.65 -12.93 -7.59
C GLY A 334 0.94 -11.52 -7.10
N ALA A 335 -0.13 -10.78 -6.86
CA ALA A 335 -0.08 -9.49 -6.19
C ALA A 335 -1.16 -9.42 -5.11
N ALA A 336 -0.87 -8.65 -4.07
CA ALA A 336 -1.74 -8.51 -2.92
C ALA A 336 -1.79 -7.08 -2.38
N ILE A 337 -2.92 -6.78 -1.74
CA ILE A 337 -3.24 -5.51 -1.09
C ILE A 337 -3.62 -5.80 0.36
N TRP A 338 -2.84 -5.27 1.29
CA TRP A 338 -3.03 -5.40 2.73
C TRP A 338 -3.93 -4.31 3.31
N ALA A 339 -3.82 -3.10 2.78
CA ALA A 339 -4.55 -1.93 3.25
C ALA A 339 -4.66 -0.89 2.12
N ALA A 340 -5.68 -0.03 2.23
CA ALA A 340 -5.88 1.13 1.37
C ALA A 340 -6.21 2.35 2.23
N THR A 341 -5.52 3.46 2.01
CA THR A 341 -5.79 4.72 2.71
C THR A 341 -5.91 5.83 1.68
N ALA A 342 -6.96 6.65 1.79
CA ALA A 342 -7.30 7.69 0.84
C ALA A 342 -7.47 9.06 1.50
N PHE A 343 -7.32 10.12 0.73
CA PHE A 343 -7.71 11.47 1.14
C PHE A 343 -9.06 11.80 0.54
N ALA A 344 -10.03 12.09 1.40
CA ALA A 344 -11.36 12.50 0.96
C ALA A 344 -11.29 13.87 0.26
N VAL A 345 -12.15 14.07 -0.74
CA VAL A 345 -12.35 15.41 -1.32
C VAL A 345 -12.95 16.30 -0.23
N SER A 346 -12.31 17.45 -0.01
CA SER A 346 -12.90 18.54 0.76
C SER A 346 -13.71 19.42 -0.17
N ASP A 347 -14.91 19.81 0.24
CA ASP A 347 -15.70 20.85 -0.45
C ASP A 347 -15.17 22.26 -0.14
N GLU A 348 -14.25 22.39 0.83
CA GLU A 348 -13.55 23.62 1.18
C GLU A 348 -12.10 23.53 0.69
N VAL A 349 -11.72 24.42 -0.24
CA VAL A 349 -10.33 24.64 -0.64
C VAL A 349 -9.63 25.30 0.54
N GLY A 350 -8.66 24.60 1.11
CA GLY A 350 -7.81 25.11 2.17
C GLY A 350 -6.77 26.10 1.65
N ARG A 351 -5.93 26.58 2.56
CA ARG A 351 -4.76 27.37 2.18
C ARG A 351 -3.75 26.53 1.42
N THR A 352 -3.12 27.14 0.43
CA THR A 352 -2.02 26.63 -0.36
C THR A 352 -0.93 26.06 0.55
N ASP A 353 -0.51 24.83 0.27
CA ASP A 353 0.58 24.14 0.92
C ASP A 353 1.78 24.11 -0.03
N PRO A 354 2.91 24.74 0.34
CA PRO A 354 4.07 24.85 -0.54
C PRO A 354 4.83 23.51 -0.65
N MET A 355 4.58 22.55 0.24
CA MET A 355 5.15 21.21 0.16
C MET A 355 4.43 20.32 -0.86
N LEU A 356 3.17 20.63 -1.17
CA LEU A 356 2.33 19.90 -2.13
C LEU A 356 2.19 20.65 -3.47
N SER A 357 2.54 21.93 -3.49
CA SER A 357 2.52 22.78 -4.69
C SER A 357 3.86 22.73 -5.43
N THR A 358 3.84 22.95 -6.75
CA THR A 358 5.03 22.88 -7.61
C THR A 358 5.14 24.06 -8.56
N ILE A 359 6.36 24.38 -8.97
CA ILE A 359 6.66 25.28 -10.09
C ILE A 359 7.59 24.56 -11.07
N ASP A 360 7.25 24.58 -12.35
CA ASP A 360 8.06 24.07 -13.45
C ASP A 360 8.21 25.12 -14.55
N VAL A 361 9.33 25.06 -15.30
CA VAL A 361 9.64 26.00 -16.38
C VAL A 361 10.20 25.28 -17.59
N ASP A 362 9.53 25.42 -18.73
CA ASP A 362 9.97 24.84 -20.00
C ASP A 362 9.80 25.80 -21.19
N PRO A 363 10.84 26.02 -22.03
CA PRO A 363 12.22 25.61 -21.82
C PRO A 363 12.91 26.42 -20.72
N TYR A 364 13.74 25.75 -19.91
CA TYR A 364 14.62 26.38 -18.91
C TYR A 364 15.74 27.25 -19.51
N ARG A 365 15.80 27.35 -20.85
CA ARG A 365 16.76 28.14 -21.62
C ARG A 365 16.08 28.81 -22.82
N ILE A 366 16.02 30.14 -22.79
CA ILE A 366 15.48 30.98 -23.87
C ILE A 366 16.51 31.99 -24.40
N PRO A 367 16.33 32.53 -25.60
CA PRO A 367 17.08 33.68 -26.11
C PRO A 367 16.81 34.97 -25.31
N ASP A 368 17.76 35.91 -25.34
CA ASP A 368 17.64 37.27 -24.77
C ASP A 368 16.97 38.27 -25.75
N THR A 369 16.06 37.79 -26.62
CA THR A 369 15.42 38.60 -27.67
C THR A 369 13.93 38.84 -27.46
N GLU A 370 13.36 38.34 -26.36
CA GLU A 370 11.94 38.42 -26.01
C GLU A 370 10.95 37.75 -26.98
N ASP A 371 11.41 37.22 -28.11
CA ASP A 371 10.54 36.61 -29.14
C ASP A 371 10.10 35.17 -28.81
N ASP A 372 10.87 34.46 -27.98
CA ASP A 372 10.71 33.03 -27.67
C ASP A 372 10.50 32.86 -26.15
N PRO A 373 9.26 32.88 -25.63
CA PRO A 373 8.99 32.79 -24.19
C PRO A 373 9.23 31.39 -23.63
N ALA A 374 9.55 31.34 -22.33
CA ALA A 374 9.44 30.13 -21.54
C ALA A 374 8.04 30.04 -20.93
N ILE A 375 7.52 28.82 -20.79
CA ILE A 375 6.27 28.55 -20.09
C ILE A 375 6.58 28.23 -18.64
N VAL A 376 6.01 29.00 -17.73
CA VAL A 376 6.07 28.77 -16.28
C VAL A 376 4.74 28.15 -15.87
N THR A 377 4.79 26.92 -15.36
CA THR A 377 3.61 26.18 -14.89
C THR A 377 3.65 26.11 -13.37
N ILE A 378 2.63 26.63 -12.71
CA ILE A 378 2.48 26.60 -11.25
C ILE A 378 1.28 25.71 -10.93
N THR A 379 1.51 24.67 -10.14
CA THR A 379 0.46 23.79 -9.62
C THR A 379 0.28 24.08 -8.14
N LEU A 380 -0.90 24.54 -7.74
CA LEU A 380 -1.23 24.88 -6.36
C LEU A 380 -2.17 23.85 -5.75
N MET A 381 -1.75 23.33 -4.60
CA MET A 381 -2.50 22.37 -3.79
C MET A 381 -2.61 22.89 -2.37
N ASP A 382 -3.73 22.67 -1.71
CA ASP A 382 -3.85 22.87 -0.27
C ASP A 382 -3.24 21.69 0.51
N ALA A 383 -3.23 21.80 1.84
CA ALA A 383 -2.74 20.74 2.74
C ALA A 383 -3.54 19.43 2.64
N ASN A 384 -4.68 19.46 1.96
CA ASN A 384 -5.58 18.33 1.76
C ASN A 384 -5.37 17.69 0.39
N GLN A 385 -4.40 18.18 -0.41
CA GLN A 385 -4.17 17.81 -1.81
C GLN A 385 -5.36 18.20 -2.73
N THR A 386 -6.17 19.16 -2.30
CA THR A 386 -7.22 19.77 -3.12
C THR A 386 -6.58 20.86 -3.97
N PRO A 387 -6.81 20.89 -5.30
CA PRO A 387 -6.33 21.98 -6.13
C PRO A 387 -6.88 23.33 -5.68
N VAL A 388 -6.02 24.33 -5.59
CA VAL A 388 -6.41 25.70 -5.24
C VAL A 388 -6.86 26.40 -6.53
N VAL A 389 -8.17 26.46 -6.75
CA VAL A 389 -8.80 26.97 -7.99
C VAL A 389 -9.32 28.40 -7.84
N ASP A 390 -9.67 29.03 -8.96
CA ASP A 390 -10.39 30.31 -9.02
C ASP A 390 -9.69 31.47 -8.25
N LEU A 391 -8.36 31.42 -8.14
CA LEU A 391 -7.60 32.53 -7.58
C LEU A 391 -7.70 33.76 -8.51
N LEU A 392 -7.77 34.94 -7.90
CA LEU A 392 -7.63 36.19 -8.63
C LEU A 392 -6.23 36.25 -9.28
N GLU A 393 -6.11 36.87 -10.45
CA GLU A 393 -4.81 36.98 -11.15
C GLU A 393 -3.73 37.61 -10.25
N GLU A 394 -4.12 38.60 -9.44
CA GLU A 394 -3.24 39.25 -8.45
C GLU A 394 -2.85 38.39 -7.24
N ALA A 395 -3.49 37.23 -7.04
CA ALA A 395 -3.20 36.35 -5.91
C ALA A 395 -1.89 35.57 -6.08
N ILE A 396 -1.37 35.44 -7.31
CA ILE A 396 -0.08 34.79 -7.58
C ILE A 396 0.90 35.85 -8.06
N ASP A 397 1.86 36.19 -7.19
CA ASP A 397 2.96 37.10 -7.53
C ASP A 397 4.22 36.29 -7.89
N ILE A 398 4.82 36.61 -9.04
CA ILE A 398 6.06 35.98 -9.49
C ILE A 398 7.15 37.04 -9.55
N ALA A 399 7.96 37.10 -8.50
CA ALA A 399 9.11 37.97 -8.43
C ALA A 399 10.27 37.37 -9.24
N VAL A 400 10.86 38.16 -10.13
CA VAL A 400 12.02 37.75 -10.93
C VAL A 400 13.27 38.49 -10.45
N SER A 401 14.33 37.75 -10.15
CA SER A 401 15.65 38.31 -9.83
C SER A 401 16.62 38.21 -11.01
N GLY A 402 17.58 39.15 -11.07
CA GLY A 402 18.60 39.25 -12.11
C GLY A 402 18.54 40.58 -12.88
N ASP A 403 19.54 40.83 -13.74
CA ASP A 403 19.65 42.10 -14.49
C ASP A 403 18.64 42.22 -15.64
N GLY A 404 18.42 43.41 -16.18
CA GLY A 404 17.57 43.62 -17.37
C GLY A 404 16.07 43.68 -17.08
N THR A 405 15.28 43.76 -18.14
CA THR A 405 13.82 43.83 -18.10
C THR A 405 13.25 42.42 -18.32
N SER A 406 12.47 41.94 -17.35
CA SER A 406 11.71 40.70 -17.46
C SER A 406 10.24 40.98 -17.68
N THR A 407 9.63 40.23 -18.58
CA THR A 407 8.18 40.21 -18.75
C THR A 407 7.67 38.85 -18.28
N ILE A 408 6.68 38.87 -17.41
CA ILE A 408 5.89 37.70 -17.04
C ILE A 408 4.43 38.02 -17.30
N THR A 409 3.71 37.14 -17.98
CA THR A 409 2.33 37.40 -18.40
C THR A 409 1.48 36.20 -18.10
N PHE A 410 0.37 36.42 -17.38
CA PHE A 410 -0.59 35.37 -17.09
C PHE A 410 -1.29 34.94 -18.38
N VAL A 411 -1.30 33.63 -18.63
CA VAL A 411 -1.99 33.03 -19.77
C VAL A 411 -3.38 32.55 -19.34
N GLY A 412 -3.47 31.96 -18.15
CA GLY A 412 -4.72 31.44 -17.60
C GLY A 412 -4.51 30.26 -16.65
N GLU A 413 -5.60 29.85 -16.02
CA GLU A 413 -5.74 28.53 -15.38
C GLU A 413 -6.16 27.53 -16.46
N VAL A 414 -5.33 26.52 -16.72
CA VAL A 414 -5.54 25.56 -17.83
C VAL A 414 -6.22 24.28 -17.37
N GLU A 415 -6.06 23.94 -16.09
CA GLU A 415 -6.69 22.84 -15.37
C GLU A 415 -6.84 23.28 -13.90
N ASP A 416 -7.75 22.65 -13.14
CA ASP A 416 -7.96 22.99 -11.73
C ASP A 416 -6.64 23.08 -10.95
N GLY A 417 -6.31 24.28 -10.46
CA GLY A 417 -5.11 24.58 -9.68
C GLY A 417 -3.82 24.67 -10.48
N VAL A 418 -3.87 24.67 -11.82
CA VAL A 418 -2.72 24.77 -12.73
C VAL A 418 -2.73 26.12 -13.46
N TYR A 419 -1.84 27.00 -13.02
CA TYR A 419 -1.70 28.38 -13.50
C TYR A 419 -0.50 28.51 -14.44
N VAL A 420 -0.70 29.10 -15.61
CA VAL A 420 0.31 29.20 -16.65
C VAL A 420 0.68 30.65 -16.93
N TYR A 421 2.00 30.90 -17.03
CA TYR A 421 2.58 32.19 -17.38
C TYR A 421 3.59 32.06 -18.52
N GLU A 422 3.71 33.12 -19.32
CA GLU A 422 4.80 33.28 -20.29
C GLU A 422 5.89 34.19 -19.72
N PHE A 423 7.15 33.77 -19.84
CA PHE A 423 8.31 34.51 -19.34
C PHE A 423 9.29 34.86 -20.46
N THR A 424 9.72 36.13 -20.52
CA THR A 424 10.79 36.62 -21.40
C THR A 424 11.75 37.56 -20.65
N ASN A 425 12.95 37.79 -21.22
CA ASN A 425 13.90 38.77 -20.69
C ASN A 425 14.83 39.32 -21.80
N ASP A 426 15.21 40.59 -21.68
CA ASP A 426 16.06 41.32 -22.64
C ASP A 426 17.58 41.14 -22.42
N THR A 427 17.98 40.48 -21.34
CA THR A 427 19.36 40.47 -20.84
C THR A 427 19.82 39.07 -20.44
N LYS A 428 20.87 38.58 -21.11
CA LYS A 428 21.54 37.33 -20.76
C LYS A 428 21.89 37.24 -19.26
N GLY A 429 21.55 36.12 -18.63
CA GLY A 429 21.94 35.81 -17.26
C GLY A 429 21.25 34.55 -16.75
N VAL A 430 21.42 34.28 -15.45
CA VAL A 430 20.52 33.38 -14.71
C VAL A 430 19.40 34.24 -14.14
N LYS A 431 18.16 33.77 -14.23
CA LYS A 431 17.00 34.42 -13.60
C LYS A 431 16.42 33.48 -12.57
N GLU A 432 16.11 34.02 -11.39
CA GLU A 432 15.41 33.25 -10.36
C GLU A 432 13.96 33.73 -10.26
N LEU A 433 13.02 32.79 -10.38
CA LEU A 433 11.60 33.04 -10.23
C LEU A 433 11.21 32.65 -8.81
N THR A 434 10.65 33.59 -8.07
CA THR A 434 10.09 33.37 -6.74
C THR A 434 8.58 33.55 -6.81
N VAL A 435 7.83 32.47 -6.55
CA VAL A 435 6.36 32.51 -6.49
C VAL A 435 5.91 32.80 -5.08
N SER A 436 5.02 33.76 -4.93
CA SER A 436 4.27 34.04 -3.70
C SER A 436 2.78 33.94 -4.00
N VAL A 437 2.03 33.28 -3.12
CA VAL A 437 0.57 33.13 -3.24
C VAL A 437 -0.09 33.84 -2.06
N ASP A 438 -0.99 34.78 -2.36
CA ASP A 438 -1.90 35.40 -1.40
C ASP A 438 -3.25 34.69 -1.46
N ASP A 439 -3.39 33.69 -0.58
CA ASP A 439 -4.58 32.86 -0.44
C ASP A 439 -5.42 33.20 0.79
N ALA A 440 -5.26 34.43 1.32
CA ALA A 440 -6.07 34.87 2.43
C ALA A 440 -7.56 34.78 2.05
N SER A 441 -8.35 34.02 2.81
CA SER A 441 -9.78 33.92 2.60
C SER A 441 -10.40 35.33 2.56
N PRO A 442 -11.30 35.63 1.61
CA PRO A 442 -12.05 36.88 1.65
C PRO A 442 -12.80 36.95 3.00
N GLU A 443 -12.68 38.09 3.69
CA GLU A 443 -13.31 38.35 5.00
C GLU A 443 -14.83 38.09 5.04
#